data_AF-A0A022IXZ7-F1
#
_entry.id   AF-A0A022IXZ7-F1
#
_cell.length_a   1.000
_cell.length_b   1.000
_cell.length_c   1.000
_cell.angle_alpha   90.00
_cell.angle_beta   90.00
_cell.angle_gamma   90.00
#
_symmetry.space_group_name_H-M   'P 1'
#
loop_
_entity.id
_entity.type
_entity.pdbx_description
1 polymer ?
#
loop_
_entity_poly.entity_id
_entity_poly.type
_entity_poly.pdbx_seq_one_letter_code
_entity_poly.pdbx_strand_id
1 'polypeptide(L)' 'MLNSLLIENFRSLEKLEVPQLGQINLIVGRNNSGKSSVLDALKLYASFSDEGTLVDIIDEHDEFYISRRR' A
#
# COMPACT_ATOMS: atom_id res chain seq x y z
N MET A 1 -3.86 10.34 -14.48
CA MET A 1 -4.18 8.89 -14.52
C MET A 1 -2.94 8.12 -14.11
N LEU A 2 -3.10 7.07 -13.31
CA LEU A 2 -2.00 6.19 -12.94
C LEU A 2 -1.80 5.16 -14.06
N ASN A 3 -0.66 5.22 -14.77
CA ASN A 3 -0.41 4.40 -15.96
C ASN A 3 0.35 3.10 -15.63
N SER A 4 1.18 3.13 -14.60
CA SER A 4 1.97 2.01 -14.11
C SER A 4 2.04 2.09 -12.58
N LEU A 5 2.39 0.97 -11.95
CA LEU A 5 2.53 0.86 -10.50
C LEU A 5 3.84 0.15 -10.18
N LEU A 6 4.67 0.77 -9.34
CA LEU A 6 5.81 0.14 -8.71
C LEU A 6 5.66 0.28 -7.20
N ILE A 7 5.66 -0.83 -6.49
CA ILE A 7 5.70 -0.90 -5.03
C ILE A 7 6.95 -1.69 -4.66
N GLU A 8 7.84 -1.08 -3.88
CA GLU A 8 9.07 -1.71 -3.41
C GLU A 8 9.22 -1.50 -1.91
N ASN A 9 9.67 -2.54 -1.22
CA ASN A 9 9.92 -2.54 0.23
C ASN A 9 8.74 -2.03 1.09
N PHE A 10 7.52 -2.43 0.73
CA PHE A 10 6.31 -2.01 1.43
C PHE A 10 5.54 -3.19 2.02
N ARG A 11 5.47 -3.26 3.36
CA ARG A 11 4.88 -4.39 4.09
C ARG A 11 5.46 -5.72 3.56
N SER A 12 4.61 -6.67 3.17
CA SER A 12 5.01 -7.98 2.64
C SER A 12 5.46 -7.95 1.16
N LEU A 13 5.47 -6.80 0.50
CA LEU A 13 5.83 -6.65 -0.91
C LEU A 13 7.30 -6.20 -1.00
N GLU A 14 8.20 -7.14 -1.29
CA GLU A 14 9.60 -6.80 -1.63
C GLU A 14 9.63 -5.97 -2.92
N LYS A 15 8.97 -6.48 -3.96
CA LYS A 15 8.77 -5.79 -5.23
C LYS A 15 7.48 -6.26 -5.91
N LEU A 16 6.65 -5.32 -6.34
CA LEU A 16 5.52 -5.52 -7.23
C LEU A 16 5.60 -4.46 -8.33
N GLU A 17 5.68 -4.91 -9.58
CA GLU A 17 5.69 -4.04 -10.74
C GLU A 17 4.51 -4.39 -11.66
N VAL A 18 3.69 -3.39 -11.97
CA VAL A 18 2.64 -3.44 -12.99
C VAL A 18 2.98 -2.38 -14.02
N PRO A 19 3.70 -2.74 -15.11
CA PRO A 19 4.19 -1.78 -16.10
C PRO A 19 3.07 -1.03 -16.84
N GLN A 20 1.88 -1.63 -16.90
CA GLN A 20 0.71 -1.03 -17.54
C GLN A 20 -0.56 -1.40 -16.76
N LEU A 21 -1.24 -0.39 -16.25
CA LEU A 21 -2.56 -0.51 -15.63
C LEU A 21 -3.65 -0.37 -16.70
N GLY A 22 -4.65 -1.26 -16.62
CA GLY A 22 -5.90 -1.08 -17.34
C GLY A 22 -6.83 -0.10 -16.65
N GLN A 23 -7.97 0.22 -17.27
CA GLN A 23 -9.06 0.95 -16.61
C GLN A 23 -9.59 0.17 -15.39
N ILE A 24 -9.55 -1.16 -15.47
CA ILE A 24 -9.92 -2.09 -14.40
C ILE A 24 -8.75 -3.08 -14.25
N ASN A 25 -8.31 -3.30 -13.00
CA ASN A 25 -7.24 -4.23 -12.67
C ASN A 25 -7.75 -5.23 -11.62
N LEU A 26 -7.58 -6.52 -11.87
CA LEU A 26 -7.97 -7.58 -10.95
C LEU A 26 -6.73 -8.15 -10.25
N ILE A 27 -6.68 -8.00 -8.92
CA ILE A 27 -5.59 -8.52 -8.08
C ILE A 27 -6.08 -9.77 -7.36
N VAL A 28 -5.52 -10.93 -7.71
CA VAL A 28 -5.87 -12.24 -7.14
C VAL A 28 -4.67 -12.90 -6.46
N GLY A 29 -4.93 -13.78 -5.49
CA GLY A 29 -3.89 -14.47 -4.74
C GLY A 29 -4.44 -15.07 -3.45
N ARG A 30 -3.68 -15.98 -2.84
CA ARG A 30 -4.04 -16.61 -1.56
C ARG A 30 -4.20 -15.58 -0.44
N ASN A 31 -4.90 -15.93 0.64
CA ASN A 31 -4.91 -15.09 1.84
C ASN A 31 -3.48 -14.83 2.31
N ASN A 32 -3.24 -13.64 2.85
CA ASN A 32 -1.91 -13.17 3.25
C ASN A 32 -0.87 -12.99 2.13
N SER A 33 -1.23 -13.10 0.84
CA SER A 33 -0.28 -12.93 -0.26
C SER A 33 0.09 -11.46 -0.58
N GLY A 34 -0.24 -10.50 0.30
CA GLY A 34 0.07 -9.07 0.09
C GLY A 34 -0.96 -8.27 -0.72
N LYS A 35 -2.16 -8.81 -0.98
CA LYS A 35 -3.21 -8.08 -1.72
C LYS A 35 -3.65 -6.79 -1.02
N SER A 36 -3.91 -6.84 0.29
CA SER A 36 -4.25 -5.66 1.08
C SER A 36 -3.09 -4.65 1.09
N SER A 37 -1.85 -5.12 1.16
CA SER A 37 -0.65 -4.28 1.05
C SER A 37 -0.59 -3.47 -0.26
N VAL A 38 -1.10 -4.02 -1.37
CA VAL A 38 -1.20 -3.25 -2.63
C VAL A 38 -2.21 -2.11 -2.50
N LEU A 39 -3.35 -2.35 -1.85
CA LEU A 39 -4.35 -1.32 -1.61
C LEU A 39 -3.83 -0.26 -0.64
N ASP A 40 -3.12 -0.64 0.42
CA ASP A 40 -2.54 0.29 1.40
C ASP A 40 -1.49 1.21 0.76
N ALA A 41 -0.64 0.66 -0.13
CA ALA A 41 0.30 1.46 -0.90
C ALA A 41 -0.41 2.47 -1.82
N LEU A 42 -1.51 2.05 -2.47
CA LEU A 42 -2.33 2.93 -3.31
C LEU A 42 -3.06 4.01 -2.49
N LYS A 43 -3.58 3.68 -1.30
CA LYS A 43 -4.17 4.65 -0.35
C LYS A 43 -3.15 5.72 0.02
N LEU A 44 -1.94 5.31 0.45
CA LEU A 44 -0.86 6.24 0.79
C LEU A 44 -0.48 7.14 -0.39
N TYR A 45 -0.29 6.55 -1.58
CA TYR A 45 0.01 7.31 -2.78
C TYR A 45 -1.09 8.34 -3.11
N ALA A 46 -2.35 7.94 -3.08
CA ALA A 46 -3.50 8.80 -3.39
C ALA A 46 -3.69 9.92 -2.34
N SER A 47 -3.29 9.68 -1.09
CA SER A 47 -3.35 10.66 0.00
C SER A 47 -2.23 11.70 -0.02
N PHE A 48 -1.28 11.64 -0.98
CA PHE A 48 -0.05 12.44 -0.97
C PHE A 48 0.77 12.26 0.32
N SER A 49 0.80 11.03 0.85
CA SER A 49 1.50 10.68 2.10
C SER A 49 1.02 11.46 3.32
N ASP A 50 -0.29 11.71 3.41
CA ASP A 50 -0.92 12.29 4.59
C ASP A 50 -0.68 11.39 5.83
N GLU A 51 -0.32 12.02 6.94
CA GLU A 51 -0.01 11.31 8.19
C GLU A 51 -1.23 10.59 8.75
N GLY A 52 -2.44 11.16 8.58
CA GLY A 52 -3.69 10.53 9.00
C GLY A 52 -3.93 9.22 8.27
N THR A 53 -3.72 9.20 6.95
CA THR A 53 -3.85 7.95 6.16
C THR A 53 -2.85 6.87 6.60
N LEU A 54 -1.64 7.27 7.00
CA LEU A 54 -0.66 6.33 7.53
C LEU A 54 -1.10 5.77 8.88
N VAL A 55 -1.65 6.60 9.77
CA VAL A 55 -2.21 6.17 11.05
C VAL A 55 -3.40 5.22 10.84
N ASP A 56 -4.31 5.55 9.93
CA ASP A 56 -5.46 4.68 9.59
C ASP A 56 -4.99 3.29 9.13
N ILE A 57 -3.97 3.23 8.27
CA ILE A 57 -3.39 1.97 7.79
C ILE A 57 -2.70 1.18 8.92
N ILE A 58 -2.11 1.86 9.90
CA ILE A 58 -1.51 1.21 11.08
C ILE A 58 -2.62 0.65 11.97
N ASP A 59 -3.66 1.43 12.25
CA ASP A 59 -4.80 1.03 13.08
C ASP A 59 -5.61 -0.12 12.44
N GLU A 60 -5.83 -0.10 11.12
CA GLU A 60 -6.51 -1.17 10.37
C GLU A 60 -5.80 -2.54 10.49
N HIS A 61 -4.50 -2.54 10.79
CA HIS A 61 -3.67 -3.75 10.93
C HIS A 61 -3.32 -4.07 12.39
N ASP A 62 -3.95 -3.40 13.36
CA ASP A 62 -3.67 -3.53 14.79
C ASP A 62 -2.17 -3.30 15.14
N GLU A 63 -1.52 -2.38 14.42
CA GLU A 63 -0.10 -2.04 14.58
C GLU A 63 0.10 -0.83 15.53
N PHE A 64 1.32 -0.64 16.04
CA PHE A 64 1.65 0.49 16.92
C PHE A 64 2.51 1.54 16.22
N TYR A 65 2.06 2.79 16.23
CA TYR A 65 2.89 3.93 15.82
C TYR A 65 3.78 4.40 16.98
N ILE A 66 5.08 4.11 16.91
CA ILE A 66 6.06 4.61 17.88
C ILE A 66 6.57 5.98 17.41
N SER A 67 5.95 7.06 17.90
CA SER A 67 6.47 8.41 17.72
C SER A 67 7.79 8.56 18.50
N ARG A 68 8.92 8.48 17.79
CA ARG A 68 10.19 8.96 18.34
C ARG A 68 10.19 10.47 18.33
N ARG A 69 9.63 11.08 19.38
CA ARG A 69 9.92 12.49 19.68
C ARG A 69 11.42 12.62 19.94
N ARG A 70 12.11 13.44 19.15
CA ARG A 70 13.42 13.99 19.51
C ARG A 70 13.23 15.14 20.47
#